data_AF-A0A257TJP0-F1
#
_entry.id   AF-A0A257TJP0-F1
#
_cell.length_a   1.000
_cell.length_b   1.000
_cell.length_c   1.000
_cell.angle_alpha   90.00
_cell.angle_beta   90.00
_cell.angle_gamma   90.00
#
_symmetry.space_group_name_H-M   'P 1'
#
loop_
_entity.id
_entity.type
_entity.pdbx_description
1 polymer ?
#
loop_
_entity_poly.entity_id
_entity_poly.type
_entity_poly.pdbx_seq_one_letter_code
_entity_poly.pdbx_strand_id
1 'polypeptide(L)' 'MVVTIVDIRGDKVRLGINAPAEIPVHRQEVYEAIQRENLRASRIEPKDTRHIGKAKGSE' A
#
# COMPACT_ATOMS: atom_id res chain seq x y z
N MET A 1 19.84 3.23 6.71
CA MET A 1 18.76 4.17 6.33
C MET A 1 19.25 5.57 6.60
N VAL A 2 19.19 6.46 5.62
CA VAL A 2 19.57 7.87 5.74
C VAL A 2 18.46 8.74 5.15
N VAL A 3 18.09 9.81 5.85
CA VAL A 3 17.12 10.79 5.37
C VAL A 3 17.85 12.11 5.19
N THR A 4 17.70 12.72 4.02
CA THR A 4 18.33 14.00 3.67
C THR A 4 17.27 15.02 3.30
N ILE A 5 17.52 16.28 3.66
CA ILE A 5 16.71 17.40 3.18
C ILE A 5 17.30 17.82 1.84
N VAL A 6 16.50 17.75 0.78
CA VAL A 6 16.92 18.09 -0.58
C VAL A 6 16.62 19.55 -0.89
N ASP A 7 15.45 20.04 -0.46
CA ASP A 7 15.00 21.41 -0.75
C ASP A 7 13.92 21.83 0.28
N ILE A 8 13.81 23.13 0.54
CA ILE A 8 12.77 23.72 1.39
C ILE A 8 12.16 24.90 0.63
N ARG A 9 10.84 24.85 0.40
CA ARG A 9 10.09 25.94 -0.26
C ARG A 9 8.87 26.30 0.56
N GLY A 10 8.92 27.45 1.21
CA GLY A 10 7.83 27.91 2.07
C GLY A 10 7.53 26.89 3.18
N ASP A 11 6.33 26.32 3.13
CA ASP A 11 5.82 25.31 4.07
C ASP A 11 6.14 23.86 3.67
N LYS A 12 6.71 23.64 2.49
CA LYS A 12 6.97 22.29 1.95
C LYS A 12 8.45 21.95 1.99
N VAL A 13 8.75 20.74 2.45
CA VAL A 13 10.11 20.17 2.49
C VAL A 13 10.18 18.97 1.56
N ARG A 14 11.22 18.93 0.72
CA ARG A 14 11.54 17.77 -0.11
C ARG A 14 12.56 16.90 0.62
N LEU A 15 12.17 15.67 0.92
CA LEU A 15 13.02 14.69 1.58
C LEU A 15 13.58 13.69 0.55
N GLY A 16 14.88 13.44 0.62
CA GLY A 16 15.55 12.31 -0.02
C GLY A 16 15.68 11.18 0.99
N ILE A 17 15.37 9.96 0.58
CA ILE A 17 15.44 8.79 1.46
C ILE A 17 16.33 7.76 0.79
N ASN A 18 17.40 7.37 1.47
CA ASN A 18 18.28 6.28 1.07
C ASN A 18 18.01 5.07 1.97
N ALA A 19 17.42 4.04 1.38
CA ALA A 19 17.07 2.78 2.01
C ALA A 19 17.46 1.61 1.09
N PRO A 20 17.76 0.42 1.65
CA PRO A 20 17.92 -0.81 0.88
C PRO A 20 16.69 -1.12 0.03
N ALA A 21 16.88 -1.75 -1.13
CA ALA A 21 15.81 -1.99 -2.11
C ALA A 21 14.71 -2.94 -1.59
N GLU A 22 15.07 -3.81 -0.65
CA GLU A 22 14.16 -4.75 0.01
C GLU A 22 13.21 -4.07 1.02
N ILE A 23 13.48 -2.82 1.41
CA ILE A 23 12.64 -2.06 2.34
C ILE A 23 11.83 -1.03 1.56
N PRO A 24 10.51 -1.24 1.38
CA PRO A 24 9.67 -0.28 0.68
C PRO A 24 9.47 1.00 1.52
N VAL A 25 9.54 2.15 0.85
CA VAL A 25 9.31 3.46 1.46
C VAL A 25 8.04 4.06 0.88
N HIS A 26 7.07 4.34 1.74
CA HIS A 26 5.79 4.93 1.37
C HIS A 26 5.51 6.18 2.20
N ARG A 27 4.62 7.04 1.71
CA ARG A 27 4.04 8.11 2.53
C ARG A 27 3.10 7.49 3.56
N GLN A 28 2.96 8.14 4.72
CA GLN A 28 2.17 7.61 5.83
C GLN A 28 0.73 7.31 5.41
N GLU A 29 0.07 8.26 4.76
CA GLU A 29 -1.32 8.13 4.33
C GLU A 29 -1.54 6.97 3.33
N VAL A 30 -0.53 6.71 2.50
CA VAL A 30 -0.56 5.59 1.54
C VAL A 30 -0.38 4.27 2.28
N TYR A 31 0.57 4.19 3.21
CA TYR A 31 0.80 3.00 4.02
C TYR A 31 -0.43 2.64 4.87
N GLU A 32 -1.07 3.62 5.50
CA GLU A 32 -2.29 3.42 6.27
C GLU A 32 -3.46 2.93 5.41
N ALA A 33 -3.60 3.44 4.18
CA ALA A 33 -4.62 2.98 3.24
C ALA A 33 -4.38 1.51 2.83
N ILE A 34 -3.14 1.14 2.53
CA ILE A 34 -2.74 -0.24 2.20
C ILE A 34 -3.07 -1.18 3.36
N GLN A 35 -2.67 -0.82 4.57
CA GLN A 35 -2.91 -1.64 5.76
C GLN A 35 -4.41 -1.84 6.04
N ARG A 36 -5.19 -0.78 5.87
CA ARG A 36 -6.65 -0.85 6.04
C ARG A 36 -7.30 -1.78 5.03
N GLU A 37 -6.87 -1.72 3.77
CA GLU A 37 -7.41 -2.57 2.72
C GLU A 37 -6.99 -4.03 2.89
N ASN A 38 -5.73 -4.29 3.25
CA ASN A 38 -5.26 -5.64 3.57
C ASN A 38 -6.06 -6.27 4.71
N LEU A 39 -6.40 -5.49 5.75
CA LEU A 39 -7.25 -5.95 6.85
C LEU A 39 -8.70 -6.25 6.41
N ARG A 40 -9.23 -5.50 5.45
CA ARG A 40 -10.56 -5.79 4.88
C ARG A 40 -10.53 -7.07 4.06
N ALA A 41 -9.53 -7.20 3.18
CA ALA A 41 -9.34 -8.37 2.35
C ALA A 41 -9.08 -9.64 3.17
N SER A 42 -8.40 -9.55 4.31
CA SER A 42 -8.16 -10.71 5.18
C SER A 42 -9.40 -11.21 5.92
N ARG A 43 -10.47 -10.40 5.99
CA ARG A 43 -11.74 -10.76 6.64
C ARG A 43 -12.76 -11.42 5.70
N ILE A 44 -12.37 -11.72 4.46
CA ILE A 44 -13.23 -12.40 3.49
C ILE A 44 -13.49 -13.83 3.97
N GLU A 45 -14.76 -14.20 4.13
CA GLU A 45 -15.12 -15.56 4.51
C GLU A 45 -15.20 -16.47 3.28
N PRO A 46 -15.00 -17.80 3.44
CA PRO A 46 -15.11 -18.77 2.34
C PRO A 46 -16.47 -18.77 1.62
N LYS A 47 -17.52 -18.22 2.25
CA LYS A 47 -18.84 -18.05 1.64
C LYS A 47 -18.87 -16.94 0.59
N ASP A 48 -18.02 -15.93 0.74
CA ASP A 48 -17.97 -14.75 -0.15
C ASP A 48 -17.30 -15.09 -1.48
N THR A 49 -16.37 -16.07 -1.48
CA THR A 49 -15.69 -16.56 -2.69
C THR A 49 -16.49 -17.65 -3.44
N ARG A 50 -17.63 -18.10 -2.92
CA ARG A 50 -18.40 -19.19 -3.56
C ARG A 50 -19.01 -18.80 -4.92
N HIS A 51 -19.19 -17.50 -5.17
CA HIS A 51 -19.79 -16.97 -6.40
C HIS A 51 -18.77 -16.64 -7.50
N ILE A 52 -17.49 -16.46 -7.16
CA ILE A 52 -16.45 -16.14 -8.16
C ILE A 52 -16.11 -17.33 -9.08
N GLY A 53 -16.29 -18.57 -8.61
CA GLY A 53 -16.01 -19.78 -9.39
C GLY A 53 -17.09 -20.13 -10.43
N LYS A 54 -18.33 -19.62 -10.30
CA LYS A 54 -19.44 -19.96 -11.21
C LYS A 54 -19.56 -19.04 -12.43
N ALA A 55 -18.89 -17.89 -12.44
CA ALA A 55 -18.98 -16.90 -13.53
C ALA A 55 -17.96 -17.12 -14.67
N LYS A 56 -17.11 -18.15 -14.59
CA LYS A 56 -16.04 -18.44 -15.57
C LYS A 56 -16.28 -19.70 -16.41
N GLY A 57 -17.49 -20.27 -16.37
CA GLY A 57 -17.84 -21.48 -17.12
C GLY A 57 -19.22 -21.39 -17.77
N SER A 58 -19.30 -20.69 -18.89
CA SER A 58 -20.28 -20.92 -19.96
C SER A 58 -19.79 -20.15 -21.19
N GLU A 59 -19.13 -20.88 -22.08
CA GLU A 59 -19.23 -20.65 -23.54
C GLU A 59 -20.70 -20.66 -23.98
#